data_AF-A0A0B0ELW7-F1
#
_entry.id   AF-A0A0B0ELW7-F1
#
_cell.length_a   1.000
_cell.length_b   1.000
_cell.length_c   1.000
_cell.angle_alpha   90.00
_cell.angle_beta   90.00
_cell.angle_gamma   90.00
#
_symmetry.space_group_name_H-M   'P 1'
#
loop_
_entity.id
_entity.type
_entity.pdbx_description
1 polymer ?
#
loop_
_entity_poly.entity_id
_entity_poly.type
_entity_poly.pdbx_seq_one_letter_code
_entity_poly.pdbx_strand_id
1 'polypeptide(L)'
;MKKASIKMRRLAKAVENNDWDGMDVWTHELKEGIGFNCVELYMIENNDIPNEFTILCNKFNSAINKLMLSGKKHDANNTSLEFNNLVKSCESCHESFNKDAETKLDFTD
;
A
#
# COMPACT_ATOMS: atom_id res chain seq x y z
N MET A 1 5.00 10.37 1.75
CA MET A 1 4.50 9.28 2.63
C MET A 1 3.37 9.64 3.60
N LYS A 2 3.32 10.80 4.27
CA LYS A 2 2.29 11.13 5.30
C LYS A 2 0.84 10.87 4.88
N LYS A 3 0.43 11.32 3.68
CA LYS A 3 -0.94 11.09 3.16
C LYS A 3 -1.24 9.60 2.99
N ALA A 4 -0.31 8.84 2.39
CA ALA A 4 -0.45 7.39 2.20
C ALA A 4 -0.56 6.65 3.54
N SER A 5 0.19 7.07 4.57
CA SER A 5 0.09 6.50 5.92
C SER A 5 -1.32 6.68 6.53
N ILE A 6 -1.94 7.86 6.37
CA ILE A 6 -3.31 8.11 6.83
C ILE A 6 -4.30 7.18 6.10
N LYS A 7 -4.15 7.01 4.78
CA LYS A 7 -5.02 6.13 3.99
C LYS A 7 -4.84 4.67 4.38
N MET A 8 -3.60 4.23 4.65
CA MET A 8 -3.31 2.89 5.15
C MET A 8 -3.97 2.61 6.51
N ARG A 9 -4.00 3.57 7.45
CA ARG A 9 -4.72 3.41 8.72
C ARG A 9 -6.23 3.26 8.54
N ARG A 10 -6.82 4.09 7.68
CA ARG A 10 -8.25 4.01 7.35
C ARG A 10 -8.59 2.69 6.66
N LEU A 11 -7.72 2.25 5.75
CA LEU A 11 -7.86 0.96 5.09
C LEU A 11 -7.74 -0.20 6.08
N ALA A 12 -6.81 -0.16 7.03
CA ALA A 12 -6.67 -1.18 8.07
C ALA A 12 -7.98 -1.36 8.86
N LYS A 13 -8.57 -0.25 9.30
CA LYS A 13 -9.87 -0.24 9.99
C LYS A 13 -11.01 -0.76 9.10
N ALA A 14 -11.00 -0.41 7.81
CA ALA A 14 -12.02 -0.90 6.90
C ALA A 14 -11.93 -2.43 6.76
N VAL A 15 -10.71 -2.97 6.57
CA VAL A 15 -10.42 -4.41 6.51
C VAL A 15 -10.84 -5.13 7.80
N GLU A 16 -10.51 -4.57 8.96
CA GLU A 16 -10.90 -5.13 10.26
C GLU A 16 -12.42 -5.23 10.43
N ASN A 17 -13.17 -4.23 9.95
CA ASN A 17 -14.62 -4.15 10.11
C ASN A 17 -15.40 -4.74 8.93
N ASN A 18 -14.74 -5.31 7.92
CA ASN A 18 -15.36 -5.72 6.65
C ASN A 18 -16.18 -4.59 5.99
N ASP A 19 -15.70 -3.34 6.09
CA ASP A 19 -16.29 -2.17 5.44
C ASP A 19 -15.87 -2.13 3.96
N TRP A 20 -16.63 -2.79 3.11
CA TRP A 20 -16.32 -2.96 1.68
C TRP A 20 -16.27 -1.64 0.92
N ASP A 21 -17.18 -0.71 1.23
CA ASP A 21 -17.22 0.63 0.62
C ASP A 21 -16.00 1.45 1.06
N GLY A 22 -15.65 1.39 2.35
CA GLY A 22 -14.43 1.99 2.87
C GLY A 22 -13.18 1.42 2.22
N MET A 23 -13.10 0.11 2.03
CA MET A 23 -11.98 -0.53 1.34
C MET A 23 -11.84 -0.03 -0.10
N ASP A 24 -12.94 0.06 -0.86
CA ASP A 24 -12.91 0.56 -2.24
C ASP A 24 -12.39 2.00 -2.29
N VAL A 25 -12.90 2.88 -1.43
CA VAL A 25 -12.45 4.28 -1.34
C VAL A 25 -10.96 4.37 -0.99
N TRP A 26 -10.52 3.71 0.09
CA TRP A 26 -9.16 3.88 0.58
C TRP A 26 -8.12 3.21 -0.31
N THR A 27 -8.46 2.08 -0.97
CA THR A 27 -7.56 1.46 -1.95
C THR A 27 -7.44 2.30 -3.22
N HIS A 28 -8.52 2.93 -3.71
CA HIS A 28 -8.46 3.86 -4.83
C HIS A 28 -7.56 5.07 -4.52
N GLU A 29 -7.81 5.75 -3.41
CA GLU A 29 -7.00 6.92 -3.02
C GLU A 29 -5.53 6.57 -2.78
N LEU A 30 -5.24 5.39 -2.23
CA LEU A 30 -3.87 4.93 -2.03
C LEU A 30 -3.20 4.63 -3.38
N LYS A 31 -3.90 3.97 -4.31
CA LYS A 31 -3.38 3.66 -5.65
C LYS A 31 -3.06 4.93 -6.45
N GLU A 32 -3.97 5.91 -6.43
CA GLU A 32 -3.79 7.20 -7.11
C GLU A 32 -2.72 8.07 -6.44
N GLY A 33 -2.62 8.03 -5.11
CA GLY A 33 -1.69 8.85 -4.36
C GLY A 33 -0.25 8.37 -4.38
N ILE A 34 -0.01 7.04 -4.38
CA ILE A 34 1.34 6.47 -4.35
C ILE A 34 1.56 5.35 -5.38
N GLY A 35 0.57 4.50 -5.64
CA GLY A 35 0.75 3.32 -6.50
C GLY A 35 1.16 3.65 -7.94
N PHE A 36 0.55 4.68 -8.53
CA PHE A 36 0.91 5.15 -9.87
C PHE A 36 2.14 6.06 -9.90
N ASN A 37 2.40 6.79 -8.81
CA ASN A 37 3.39 7.86 -8.81
C ASN A 37 4.70 7.46 -8.11
N CYS A 38 4.81 6.27 -7.49
CA CYS A 38 5.98 5.91 -6.67
C CYS A 38 7.29 6.00 -7.45
N VAL A 39 7.30 5.53 -8.70
CA VAL A 39 8.48 5.56 -9.58
C VAL A 39 8.85 6.97 -9.98
N GLU A 40 7.86 7.77 -10.41
CA GLU A 40 8.09 9.17 -10.80
C GLU A 40 8.58 10.02 -9.61
N LEU A 41 7.94 9.87 -8.45
CA LEU A 41 8.34 10.55 -7.21
C LEU A 41 9.77 10.17 -6.80
N TYR A 42 10.15 8.90 -6.95
CA TYR A 42 11.50 8.45 -6.66
C TYR A 42 12.53 9.06 -7.63
N MET A 43 12.22 9.17 -8.92
CA MET A 43 13.08 9.83 -9.92
C MET A 43 13.28 11.32 -9.66
N ILE A 44 12.29 12.02 -9.12
CA ILE A 44 12.43 13.44 -8.79
C ILE A 44 13.49 13.64 -7.70
N GLU A 45 13.57 12.69 -6.77
CA GLU A 45 14.49 12.76 -5.63
C GLU A 45 15.83 12.06 -5.90
N ASN A 46 15.92 11.19 -6.92
CA ASN A 46 17.08 10.35 -7.20
C ASN A 46 17.43 10.32 -8.70
N ASN A 47 18.72 10.34 -9.02
CA ASN A 47 19.21 10.39 -10.41
C ASN A 47 19.02 9.09 -11.23
N ASP A 48 18.64 7.99 -10.58
CA ASP A 48 18.39 6.70 -11.22
C ASP A 48 17.37 5.88 -10.40
N ILE A 49 16.71 4.91 -11.03
CA ILE A 49 15.77 4.00 -10.37
C ILE A 49 16.39 2.60 -10.30
N PRO A 50 16.76 2.13 -9.10
CA PRO A 50 17.19 0.75 -8.93
C PRO A 50 16.12 -0.24 -9.40
N ASN A 51 16.52 -1.29 -10.13
CA ASN A 51 15.60 -2.35 -10.56
C ASN A 51 14.79 -2.94 -9.40
N GLU A 52 15.39 -3.04 -8.22
CA GLU A 52 14.74 -3.49 -7.00
C GLU A 52 13.57 -2.58 -6.59
N PHE A 53 13.69 -1.26 -6.73
CA PHE A 53 12.62 -0.32 -6.44
C PHE A 53 11.40 -0.59 -7.33
N THR A 54 11.62 -0.79 -8.64
CA THR A 54 10.55 -1.13 -9.60
C THR A 54 9.87 -2.46 -9.24
N ILE A 55 10.63 -3.47 -8.82
CA ILE A 55 10.08 -4.75 -8.36
C ILE A 55 9.19 -4.56 -7.12
N LEU A 56 9.62 -3.75 -6.15
CA LEU A 56 8.84 -3.46 -4.94
C LEU A 56 7.57 -2.65 -5.24
N CYS A 57 7.64 -1.62 -6.11
CA CYS A 57 6.46 -0.90 -6.60
C CYS A 57 5.47 -1.85 -7.30
N ASN A 58 5.95 -2.82 -8.09
CA ASN A 58 5.09 -3.81 -8.73
C ASN A 58 4.41 -4.74 -7.72
N LYS A 59 5.11 -5.16 -6.66
CA LYS A 59 4.52 -5.96 -5.57
C LYS A 59 3.41 -5.18 -4.85
N PHE A 60 3.66 -3.92 -4.53
CA PHE A 60 2.67 -3.02 -3.94
C PHE A 60 1.42 -2.91 -4.83
N ASN A 61 1.61 -2.60 -6.12
CA ASN A 61 0.51 -2.47 -7.08
C ASN A 61 -0.24 -3.79 -7.32
N SER A 62 0.43 -4.93 -7.23
CA SER A 62 -0.22 -6.23 -7.30
C SER A 62 -1.12 -6.48 -6.08
N ALA A 63 -0.59 -6.24 -4.87
CA ALA A 63 -1.34 -6.43 -3.63
C ALA A 63 -2.57 -5.52 -3.55
N ILE A 64 -2.44 -4.23 -3.90
CA ILE A 64 -3.57 -3.30 -3.87
C ILE A 64 -4.67 -3.70 -4.87
N ASN A 65 -4.31 -4.15 -6.08
CA ASN A 65 -5.29 -4.59 -7.08
C ASN A 65 -6.01 -5.87 -6.65
N LYS A 66 -5.30 -6.81 -6.02
CA LYS A 66 -5.92 -8.02 -5.47
C LYS A 66 -6.82 -7.71 -4.29
N LEU A 67 -6.41 -6.80 -3.41
CA LEU A 67 -7.26 -6.32 -2.31
C LEU A 67 -8.55 -5.69 -2.82
N MET A 68 -8.48 -4.83 -3.84
CA MET A 68 -9.66 -4.25 -4.50
C MET A 68 -10.58 -5.34 -5.08
N LEU A 69 -10.02 -6.37 -5.73
CA LEU A 69 -10.80 -7.46 -6.30
C LEU A 69 -11.49 -8.31 -5.22
N SER A 70 -10.78 -8.61 -4.13
CA SER A 70 -11.32 -9.34 -2.98
C SER A 70 -12.42 -8.54 -2.29
N GLY A 71 -12.21 -7.23 -2.12
CA GLY A 71 -13.20 -6.29 -1.59
C GLY A 71 -14.48 -6.30 -2.43
N LYS A 72 -14.40 -6.22 -3.76
CA LYS A 72 -15.57 -6.31 -4.66
C LYS A 72 -16.33 -7.64 -4.59
N LYS A 73 -15.66 -8.72 -4.18
CA LYS A 73 -16.25 -10.04 -3.99
C LYS A 73 -16.77 -10.27 -2.57
N HIS A 74 -16.56 -9.30 -1.68
CA HIS A 74 -16.82 -9.41 -0.24
C HIS A 74 -16.13 -10.64 0.38
N ASP A 75 -14.93 -10.98 -0.12
CA ASP A 75 -14.15 -12.13 0.32
C ASP A 75 -13.25 -11.72 1.49
N ALA A 76 -13.76 -11.86 2.72
CA ALA A 76 -13.06 -11.43 3.94
C ALA A 76 -11.69 -12.09 4.11
N ASN A 77 -11.56 -13.38 3.78
CA ASN A 77 -10.31 -14.12 3.93
C ASN A 77 -9.25 -13.58 2.97
N ASN A 78 -9.58 -13.45 1.68
CA ASN A 78 -8.64 -12.90 0.71
C ASN A 78 -8.39 -11.41 0.92
N THR A 79 -9.36 -10.66 1.43
CA THR A 79 -9.16 -9.25 1.79
C THR A 79 -8.11 -9.10 2.89
N SER A 80 -8.22 -9.87 3.98
CA SER A 80 -7.23 -9.87 5.06
C SER A 80 -5.84 -10.31 4.57
N LEU A 81 -5.79 -11.37 3.75
CA LEU A 81 -4.54 -11.84 3.14
C LEU A 81 -3.86 -10.76 2.29
N GLU A 82 -4.61 -10.12 1.39
CA GLU A 82 -4.05 -9.14 0.47
C GLU A 82 -3.73 -7.81 1.14
N PHE A 83 -4.45 -7.44 2.21
CA PHE A 83 -4.04 -6.34 3.07
C PHE A 83 -2.69 -6.62 3.73
N ASN A 84 -2.48 -7.83 4.27
CA ASN A 84 -1.18 -8.21 4.84
C ASN A 84 -0.05 -8.19 3.79
N ASN A 85 -0.34 -8.62 2.55
CA ASN A 85 0.63 -8.51 1.44
C ASN A 85 0.95 -7.05 1.10
N LEU A 86 -0.05 -6.17 1.13
CA LEU A 86 0.13 -4.73 0.92
C LEU A 86 1.03 -4.13 2.01
N VAL A 87 0.78 -4.45 3.29
CA VAL A 87 1.62 -4.04 4.42
C VAL A 87 3.07 -4.48 4.21
N LYS A 88 3.31 -5.78 3.97
CA LYS A 88 4.65 -6.31 3.74
C LYS A 88 5.37 -5.63 2.58
N SER A 89 4.65 -5.29 1.50
CA SER A 89 5.24 -4.59 0.37
C SER A 89 5.72 -3.18 0.73
N CYS A 90 5.00 -2.49 1.62
CA CYS A 90 5.40 -1.18 2.12
C CYS A 90 6.63 -1.30 3.02
N GLU A 91 6.65 -2.26 3.94
CA GLU A 91 7.77 -2.51 4.86
C GLU A 91 9.05 -2.82 4.08
N SER A 92 8.99 -3.74 3.11
CA SER A 92 10.13 -4.06 2.24
C SER A 92 10.64 -2.87 1.44
N CYS A 93 9.73 -2.01 0.93
CA CYS A 93 10.14 -0.79 0.23
C CYS A 93 10.83 0.19 1.18
N HIS A 94 10.29 0.38 2.38
CA HIS A 94 10.87 1.32 3.34
C HIS A 94 12.22 0.86 3.89
N GLU A 95 12.39 -0.43 4.16
CA GLU A 95 13.66 -1.00 4.62
C GLU A 95 14.81 -0.73 3.64
N SER A 96 14.54 -0.86 2.33
CA SER A 96 15.56 -0.64 1.30
C SER A 96 15.72 0.83 0.90
N PHE A 97 14.64 1.63 0.90
CA PHE A 97 14.61 2.93 0.21
C PHE A 97 14.11 4.11 1.06
N ASN A 98 13.77 3.90 2.34
CA ASN A 98 13.34 4.94 3.25
C ASN A 98 13.94 4.74 4.65
N LYS A 99 15.27 4.91 4.75
CA LYS A 99 16.06 4.60 5.96
C LYS A 99 15.65 5.38 7.20
N ASP A 100 14.98 6.51 7.04
CA ASP A 100 14.50 7.35 8.13
C ASP A 100 13.05 7.02 8.55
N ALA A 101 12.35 6.14 7.81
CA ALA A 101 11.05 5.64 8.22
C ALA A 101 11.22 4.44 9.17
N GLU A 102 10.39 4.41 10.21
CA GLU A 102 10.17 3.19 10.97
C GLU A 102 9.75 2.08 10.00
N THR A 103 10.48 0.96 10.03
CA THR A 103 10.25 -0.16 9.11
C THR A 103 8.94 -0.88 9.39
N LYS A 104 8.46 -0.83 10.64
CA LYS A 104 7.18 -1.39 11.04
C LYS A 104 6.08 -0.34 10.90
N LEU A 105 5.02 -0.68 10.16
CA LEU A 105 3.87 0.21 10.03
C LEU A 105 3.01 0.16 11.30
N ASP A 106 2.69 1.35 11.82
CA ASP A 106 1.74 1.54 12.90
C ASP A 106 0.37 1.94 12.36
N PHE A 107 -0.66 1.18 12.77
CA PHE A 107 -2.04 1.41 12.40
C PHE A 107 -2.91 1.95 13.54
N THR A 108 -2.31 2.24 14.70
CA THR A 108 -2.99 2.92 15.80
C THR A 108 -3.25 4.40 15.45
N ASP A 109 -4.29 4.97 16.06
CA ASP A 109 -4.70 6.37 15.88
C ASP A 109 -3.94 7.32 16.80
#